data_AF-A0AAE9T2F5-F1
#
_entry.id   AF-A0AAE9T2F5-F1
#
_cell.length_a   1.000
_cell.length_b   1.000
_cell.length_c   1.000
_cell.angle_alpha   90.00
_cell.angle_beta   90.00
_cell.angle_gamma   90.00
#
_symmetry.space_group_name_H-M   'P 1'
#
loop_
_entity.id
_entity.type
_entity.pdbx_description
1 polymer ?
#
loop_
_entity_poly.entity_id
_entity_poly.type
_entity_poly.pdbx_seq_one_letter_code
_entity_poly.pdbx_strand_id
1 'polypeptide(L)'
;MKKEITLSMIAVLSGVLLTLMIMSNSYLSTFTSPLQASWLTHGIGSIAAFLVWVIAGRRTIRAEEKYKKIPIWCYLGGIPGAFTVLLAAITVNSPLSLSGSIVLMLTGQIVTGLLMDHVGLLGLTKRKITKRDGLTVLLLFLGSLLIIMGR
;
A
#
# COMPACT_ATOMS: atom_id res chain seq x y z
N MET A 1 21.84 6.45 -11.17
CA MET A 1 21.44 7.88 -11.14
C MET A 1 20.14 8.16 -11.89
N LYS A 2 20.08 8.39 -13.22
CA LYS A 2 18.82 8.76 -13.91
C LYS A 2 17.67 7.75 -13.70
N LYS A 3 17.97 6.45 -13.79
CA LYS A 3 17.00 5.36 -13.57
C LYS A 3 16.48 5.29 -12.13
N GLU A 4 17.33 5.54 -11.14
CA GLU A 4 16.94 5.55 -9.72
C GLU A 4 16.00 6.72 -9.43
N ILE A 5 16.30 7.91 -9.97
CA ILE A 5 15.43 9.08 -9.85
C ILE A 5 14.06 8.79 -10.47
N THR A 6 14.01 8.19 -11.66
CA THR A 6 12.74 7.80 -12.29
C THR A 6 11.95 6.81 -11.43
N LEU A 7 12.60 5.80 -10.85
CA LEU A 7 11.92 4.82 -9.98
C LEU A 7 11.40 5.47 -8.69
N SER A 8 12.16 6.37 -8.08
CA SER A 8 11.71 7.14 -6.92
C SER A 8 10.50 8.00 -7.25
N MET A 9 10.49 8.67 -8.41
CA MET A 9 9.33 9.47 -8.84
C MET A 9 8.08 8.60 -9.06
N ILE A 10 8.24 7.40 -9.64
CA ILE A 10 7.13 6.45 -9.80
C ILE A 10 6.60 5.99 -8.44
N ALA A 11 7.48 5.73 -7.47
CA ALA A 11 7.08 5.36 -6.11
C ALA A 11 6.31 6.49 -5.42
N VAL A 12 6.76 7.75 -5.57
CA VAL A 12 6.04 8.93 -5.06
C VAL A 12 4.66 9.05 -5.72
N LEU A 13 4.58 8.90 -7.04
CA LEU A 13 3.31 8.94 -7.77
C LEU A 13 2.34 7.84 -7.30
N SER A 14 2.86 6.63 -7.04
CA SER A 14 2.06 5.54 -6.44
C SER A 14 1.47 5.95 -5.08
N GLY A 15 2.24 6.61 -4.23
CA GLY A 15 1.75 7.14 -2.94
C GLY A 15 0.64 8.19 -3.10
N VAL A 16 0.73 9.06 -4.11
CA VAL A 16 -0.31 10.03 -4.44
C VAL A 16 -1.61 9.32 -4.85
N LEU A 17 -1.50 8.34 -5.76
CA LEU A 17 -2.66 7.56 -6.22
C LEU A 17 -3.29 6.74 -5.08
N LEU A 18 -2.47 6.15 -4.22
CA LEU A 18 -2.94 5.43 -3.03
C LEU A 18 -3.74 6.35 -2.10
N THR A 19 -3.24 7.57 -1.87
CA THR A 19 -3.92 8.56 -1.04
C THR A 19 -5.25 9.00 -1.65
N LEU A 20 -5.28 9.25 -2.96
CA LEU A 20 -6.51 9.60 -3.68
C LEU A 20 -7.56 8.48 -3.61
N MET A 21 -7.11 7.23 -3.76
CA MET A 21 -7.97 6.06 -3.60
C MET A 21 -8.53 5.96 -2.18
N ILE A 22 -7.68 6.08 -1.14
CA ILE A 22 -8.11 6.05 0.27
C ILE A 22 -9.14 7.15 0.54
N MET A 23 -8.88 8.37 0.09
CA MET A 23 -9.80 9.50 0.26
C MET A 23 -11.14 9.24 -0.43
N SER A 24 -11.13 8.82 -1.70
CA SER A 24 -12.35 8.54 -2.47
C SER A 24 -13.18 7.42 -1.84
N ASN A 25 -12.53 6.33 -1.44
CA ASN A 25 -13.17 5.19 -0.77
C ASN A 25 -13.77 5.61 0.59
N SER A 26 -13.02 6.38 1.37
CA SER A 26 -13.50 6.87 2.68
C SER A 26 -14.69 7.80 2.52
N TYR A 27 -14.66 8.69 1.53
CA TYR A 27 -15.78 9.57 1.21
C TYR A 27 -17.02 8.78 0.77
N LEU A 28 -16.85 7.79 -0.13
CA LEU A 28 -17.94 6.91 -0.56
C LEU A 28 -18.58 6.16 0.62
N SER A 29 -17.77 5.76 1.62
CA SER A 29 -18.29 5.06 2.79
C SER A 29 -19.21 5.92 3.67
N THR A 30 -19.16 7.26 3.56
CA THR A 30 -20.08 8.16 4.29
C THR A 30 -21.51 8.10 3.75
N PHE A 31 -21.68 7.72 2.47
CA PHE A 31 -22.99 7.53 1.83
C PHE A 31 -23.45 6.06 1.82
N THR A 32 -22.58 5.13 2.22
CA THR A 32 -22.81 3.68 2.11
C THR A 32 -22.39 2.98 3.40
N SER A 33 -21.37 2.13 3.35
CA SER A 33 -20.68 1.54 4.49
C SER A 33 -19.22 1.28 4.13
N PRO A 34 -18.29 1.16 5.09
CA PRO A 34 -16.89 0.83 4.81
C PRO A 34 -16.72 -0.46 3.98
N LEU A 35 -17.58 -1.44 4.21
CA LEU A 35 -17.58 -2.72 3.49
C LEU A 35 -18.03 -2.54 2.03
N GLN A 36 -19.15 -1.85 1.80
CA GLN A 36 -19.66 -1.60 0.43
C GLN A 36 -18.72 -0.69 -0.37
N ALA A 37 -18.14 0.34 0.25
CA ALA A 37 -17.18 1.23 -0.38
C ALA A 37 -15.89 0.46 -0.79
N SER A 38 -15.37 -0.41 0.08
CA SER A 38 -14.21 -1.25 -0.24
C SER A 38 -14.48 -2.17 -1.42
N TRP A 39 -15.64 -2.82 -1.44
CA TRP A 39 -16.07 -3.69 -2.54
C TRP A 39 -16.19 -2.93 -3.87
N LEU A 40 -16.88 -1.78 -3.89
CA LEU A 40 -17.03 -0.95 -5.10
C LEU A 40 -15.68 -0.44 -5.61
N THR A 41 -14.84 0.08 -4.71
CA THR A 41 -13.50 0.61 -5.06
C THR A 41 -12.62 -0.47 -5.69
N HIS A 42 -12.59 -1.67 -5.10
CA HIS A 42 -11.83 -2.79 -5.68
C HIS A 42 -12.48 -3.38 -6.94
N GLY A 43 -13.80 -3.39 -7.03
CA GLY A 43 -14.51 -3.82 -8.24
C GLY A 43 -14.18 -2.93 -9.44
N ILE A 44 -14.30 -1.61 -9.28
CA ILE A 44 -13.94 -0.63 -10.32
C ILE A 44 -12.43 -0.70 -10.60
N GLY A 45 -11.60 -0.78 -9.57
CA GLY A 45 -10.14 -0.93 -9.72
C GLY A 45 -9.75 -2.18 -10.49
N SER A 46 -10.45 -3.30 -10.29
CA SER A 46 -10.22 -4.55 -11.01
C SER A 46 -10.58 -4.42 -12.50
N ILE A 47 -11.70 -3.78 -12.82
CA ILE A 47 -12.08 -3.48 -14.21
C ILE A 47 -11.04 -2.58 -14.87
N ALA A 48 -10.60 -1.51 -14.19
CA ALA A 48 -9.57 -0.61 -14.69
C ALA A 48 -8.23 -1.35 -14.93
N ALA A 49 -7.80 -2.18 -13.98
CA ALA A 49 -6.58 -2.98 -14.13
C ALA A 49 -6.69 -3.97 -15.31
N PHE A 50 -7.86 -4.59 -15.50
CA PHE A 50 -8.12 -5.47 -16.64
C PHE A 50 -8.05 -4.72 -17.97
N LEU A 51 -8.64 -3.53 -18.07
CA LEU A 51 -8.56 -2.70 -19.29
C LEU A 51 -7.12 -2.28 -19.60
N VAL A 52 -6.37 -1.84 -18.59
CA VAL A 52 -4.95 -1.51 -18.76
C VAL A 52 -4.16 -2.73 -19.27
N TRP A 53 -4.42 -3.91 -18.71
CA TRP A 53 -3.78 -5.16 -19.15
C TRP A 53 -4.10 -5.51 -20.62
N VAL A 54 -5.36 -5.38 -21.04
CA VAL A 54 -5.79 -5.62 -22.43
C VAL A 54 -5.17 -4.60 -23.40
N ILE A 55 -5.21 -3.30 -23.06
CA ILE A 55 -4.71 -2.21 -23.92
C ILE A 55 -3.19 -2.26 -24.06
N ALA A 56 -2.47 -2.57 -22.98
CA ALA A 56 -1.01 -2.72 -23.03
C ALA A 56 -0.56 -3.89 -23.94
N GLY A 57 -1.47 -4.81 -24.27
CA GLY A 57 -1.21 -6.02 -25.06
C GLY A 57 -0.23 -6.98 -24.37
N ARG A 58 0.06 -8.12 -25.03
CA ARG A 58 1.10 -9.08 -24.58
C ARG A 58 2.54 -8.52 -24.64
N ARG A 59 2.71 -7.21 -24.84
CA ARG A 59 4.03 -6.53 -24.77
C ARG A 59 4.54 -6.36 -23.34
N THR A 60 3.70 -6.66 -22.34
CA THR A 60 4.11 -6.71 -20.94
C THR A 60 5.02 -7.91 -20.72
N ILE A 61 6.32 -7.61 -20.60
CA ILE A 61 7.38 -8.39 -19.95
C ILE A 61 7.23 -9.89 -20.23
N ARG A 62 7.95 -10.41 -21.25
CA ARG A 62 8.23 -11.84 -21.33
C ARG A 62 8.69 -12.27 -19.93
N ALA A 63 7.82 -12.97 -19.20
CA ALA A 63 8.21 -13.62 -17.98
C ALA A 63 9.42 -14.46 -18.39
N GLU A 64 10.58 -14.24 -17.77
CA GLU A 64 11.66 -15.21 -17.91
C GLU A 64 11.01 -16.57 -17.58
N GLU A 65 11.11 -17.55 -18.48
CA GLU A 65 10.56 -18.91 -18.32
C GLU A 65 11.14 -19.67 -17.10
N LYS A 66 11.81 -18.96 -16.19
CA LYS A 66 12.45 -19.44 -14.97
C LYS A 66 11.49 -20.02 -13.94
N TYR A 67 10.21 -19.66 -13.96
CA TYR A 67 9.27 -20.11 -12.92
C TYR A 67 8.27 -21.12 -13.48
N LYS A 68 8.55 -22.42 -13.25
CA LYS A 68 7.63 -23.53 -13.62
C LYS A 68 6.29 -23.49 -12.86
N LYS A 69 6.22 -22.84 -11.70
CA LYS A 69 4.99 -22.67 -10.90
C LYS A 69 5.07 -21.42 -10.02
N ILE A 70 4.14 -20.48 -10.20
CA ILE A 70 4.03 -19.28 -9.34
C ILE A 70 3.35 -19.69 -8.03
N PRO A 71 3.87 -19.27 -6.86
CA PRO A 71 3.24 -19.59 -5.60
C PRO A 71 1.83 -19.00 -5.43
N ILE A 72 0.92 -19.73 -4.78
CA ILE A 72 -0.49 -19.33 -4.69
C ILE A 72 -0.70 -18.04 -3.87
N TRP A 73 0.14 -17.79 -2.87
CA TRP A 73 0.06 -16.60 -2.03
C TRP A 73 0.30 -15.30 -2.81
N CYS A 74 1.00 -15.35 -3.94
CA CYS A 74 1.22 -14.18 -4.80
C CYS A 74 -0.10 -13.63 -5.35
N TYR A 75 -1.11 -14.49 -5.54
CA TYR A 75 -2.43 -14.09 -6.04
C TYR A 75 -3.35 -13.55 -4.93
N LEU A 76 -2.98 -13.75 -3.65
CA LEU A 76 -3.80 -13.35 -2.50
C LEU A 76 -3.57 -11.90 -2.05
N GLY A 77 -2.72 -11.13 -2.76
CA GLY A 77 -2.40 -9.75 -2.42
C GLY A 77 -3.59 -8.78 -2.39
N GLY A 78 -4.67 -9.09 -3.11
CA GLY A 78 -5.91 -8.30 -3.06
C GLY A 78 -6.63 -8.36 -1.71
N ILE A 79 -6.45 -9.43 -0.92
CA ILE A 79 -7.09 -9.60 0.39
C ILE A 79 -6.63 -8.50 1.37
N PRO A 80 -5.33 -8.34 1.67
CA PRO A 80 -4.89 -7.26 2.55
C PRO A 80 -5.21 -5.88 1.98
N GLY A 81 -5.26 -5.69 0.65
CA GLY A 81 -5.70 -4.44 0.02
C GLY A 81 -7.15 -4.07 0.36
N ALA A 82 -8.07 -5.03 0.25
CA ALA A 82 -9.49 -4.84 0.57
C ALA A 82 -9.69 -4.48 2.05
N PHE A 83 -9.00 -5.16 2.96
CA PHE A 83 -9.02 -4.83 4.38
C PHE A 83 -8.39 -3.46 4.68
N THR A 84 -7.30 -3.12 3.99
CA THR A 84 -6.61 -1.84 4.19
C THR A 84 -7.54 -0.66 3.91
N VAL A 85 -8.26 -0.67 2.78
CA VAL A 85 -9.17 0.45 2.45
C VAL A 85 -10.45 0.44 3.29
N LEU A 86 -10.92 -0.73 3.70
CA LEU A 86 -12.04 -0.85 4.64
C LEU A 86 -11.69 -0.22 5.99
N LEU A 87 -10.54 -0.58 6.55
CA LEU A 87 -10.05 -0.01 7.81
C LEU A 87 -9.72 1.48 7.66
N ALA A 88 -9.16 1.88 6.52
CA ALA A 88 -8.89 3.29 6.23
C ALA A 88 -10.19 4.11 6.20
N ALA A 89 -11.29 3.59 5.63
CA ALA A 89 -12.58 4.29 5.67
C ALA A 89 -13.08 4.54 7.10
N ILE A 90 -12.86 3.59 8.01
CA ILE A 90 -13.22 3.74 9.43
C ILE A 90 -12.34 4.80 10.09
N THR A 91 -11.04 4.76 9.86
CA THR A 91 -10.10 5.68 10.53
C THR A 91 -10.15 7.09 9.96
N VAL A 92 -10.29 7.25 8.65
CA VAL A 92 -10.37 8.56 7.98
C VAL A 92 -11.64 9.31 8.38
N ASN A 93 -12.76 8.60 8.54
CA ASN A 93 -14.03 9.17 9.00
C ASN A 93 -14.16 9.26 10.53
N SER A 94 -13.06 9.06 11.25
CA SER A 94 -12.96 9.28 12.69
C SER A 94 -12.21 10.59 13.00
N PRO A 95 -12.06 10.99 14.27
CA PRO A 95 -11.21 12.13 14.66
C PRO A 95 -9.74 12.02 14.18
N LEU A 96 -9.31 10.84 13.75
CA LEU A 96 -7.97 10.61 13.20
C LEU A 96 -7.75 11.23 11.81
N SER A 97 -8.80 11.66 11.11
CA SER A 97 -8.74 12.35 9.81
C SER A 97 -7.88 11.65 8.74
N LEU A 98 -7.79 12.21 7.53
CA LEU A 98 -7.05 11.59 6.43
C LEU A 98 -5.53 11.51 6.72
N SER A 99 -4.91 12.63 7.12
CA SER A 99 -3.45 12.71 7.30
C SER A 99 -2.93 11.79 8.42
N GLY A 100 -3.70 11.66 9.49
CA GLY A 100 -3.37 10.89 10.69
C GLY A 100 -3.53 9.40 10.44
N SER A 101 -4.56 9.03 9.68
CA SER A 101 -4.74 7.66 9.20
C SER A 101 -3.57 7.24 8.29
N ILE A 102 -3.18 8.08 7.32
CA ILE A 102 -2.08 7.77 6.40
C ILE A 102 -0.75 7.63 7.13
N VAL A 103 -0.39 8.55 8.03
CA VAL A 103 0.90 8.47 8.71
C VAL A 103 1.01 7.22 9.61
N LEU A 104 -0.06 6.84 10.31
CA LEU A 104 -0.07 5.60 11.10
C LEU A 104 -0.06 4.35 10.22
N MET A 105 -0.76 4.36 9.09
CA MET A 105 -0.66 3.30 8.09
C MET A 105 0.76 3.15 7.56
N LEU A 106 1.44 4.26 7.22
CA LEU A 106 2.83 4.26 6.78
C LEU A 106 3.77 3.70 7.85
N THR A 107 3.58 4.07 9.12
CA THR A 107 4.33 3.49 10.24
C THR A 107 4.16 1.96 10.30
N GLY A 108 2.92 1.47 10.22
CA GLY A 108 2.63 0.03 10.18
C GLY A 108 3.28 -0.67 8.98
N GLN A 109 3.18 -0.08 7.78
CA GLN A 109 3.78 -0.61 6.56
C GLN A 109 5.30 -0.75 6.67
N ILE A 110 5.99 0.26 7.23
CA ILE A 110 7.44 0.24 7.38
C ILE A 110 7.88 -0.77 8.43
N VAL A 111 7.20 -0.84 9.58
CA VAL A 111 7.50 -1.83 10.63
C VAL A 111 7.32 -3.26 10.09
N THR A 112 6.18 -3.55 9.45
CA THR A 112 5.92 -4.87 8.87
C THR A 112 6.89 -5.20 7.73
N GLY A 113 7.24 -4.23 6.88
CA GLY A 113 8.22 -4.41 5.82
C GLY A 113 9.60 -4.80 6.36
N LEU A 114 10.07 -4.11 7.39
CA LEU A 114 11.34 -4.44 8.05
C LEU A 114 11.32 -5.83 8.71
N LEU A 115 10.20 -6.21 9.32
CA LEU A 115 10.04 -7.56 9.88
C LEU A 115 10.07 -8.63 8.78
N MET A 116 9.34 -8.41 7.68
CA MET A 116 9.31 -9.32 6.53
C MET A 116 10.70 -9.48 5.90
N ASP A 117 11.44 -8.39 5.72
CA ASP A 117 12.83 -8.40 5.25
C ASP A 117 13.73 -9.16 6.21
N HIS A 118 13.50 -9.02 7.52
CA HIS A 118 14.32 -9.68 8.54
C HIS A 118 14.15 -11.19 8.54
N VAL A 119 12.90 -11.67 8.51
CA VAL A 119 12.61 -13.11 8.49
C VAL A 119 12.74 -13.73 7.10
N GLY A 120 12.84 -12.92 6.03
CA GLY A 120 12.87 -13.37 4.64
C GLY A 120 11.54 -13.97 4.20
N LEU A 121 10.43 -13.38 4.63
CA LEU A 121 9.09 -13.91 4.37
C LEU A 121 8.78 -13.85 2.86
N LEU A 122 7.96 -14.80 2.36
CA LEU A 122 7.48 -14.82 0.97
C LEU A 122 8.58 -14.84 -0.10
N GLY A 123 9.79 -15.31 0.24
CA GLY A 123 10.93 -15.38 -0.70
C GLY A 123 11.76 -14.10 -0.78
N LEU A 124 11.55 -13.15 0.14
CA LEU A 124 12.40 -11.95 0.27
C LEU A 124 13.82 -12.32 0.69
N THR A 125 14.80 -11.55 0.21
CA THR A 125 16.19 -11.66 0.65
C THR A 125 16.31 -11.24 2.11
N LYS A 126 16.72 -12.17 2.98
CA LYS A 126 16.93 -11.90 4.41
C LYS A 126 17.91 -10.75 4.62
N ARG A 127 17.48 -9.75 5.37
CA ARG A 127 18.28 -8.58 5.73
C ARG A 127 18.45 -8.52 7.26
N LYS A 128 19.64 -8.17 7.73
CA LYS A 128 19.86 -7.90 9.16
C LYS A 128 19.27 -6.53 9.52
N ILE A 129 18.48 -6.47 10.59
CA ILE A 129 17.99 -5.22 11.15
C ILE A 129 19.19 -4.43 11.70
N THR A 130 19.27 -3.16 11.33
CA THR A 130 20.34 -2.24 11.74
C THR A 130 19.82 -1.19 12.71
N LYS A 131 20.74 -0.50 13.40
CA LYS A 131 20.37 0.65 14.26
C LYS A 131 19.64 1.76 13.50
N ARG A 132 19.92 1.91 12.19
CA ARG A 132 19.25 2.89 11.33
C ARG A 132 17.77 2.57 11.10
N ASP A 133 17.42 1.28 11.06
CA ASP A 133 16.03 0.86 10.92
C ASP A 133 15.24 1.22 12.19
N GLY A 134 15.84 1.00 13.37
CA GLY A 134 15.26 1.44 14.65
C GLY A 134 15.06 2.95 14.71
N LEU A 135 16.05 3.75 14.26
CA LEU A 135 15.91 5.20 14.17
C LEU A 135 14.81 5.63 13.19
N THR A 136 14.68 4.93 12.06
CA THR A 136 13.63 5.19 11.05
C THR A 136 12.25 4.99 11.66
N VAL A 137 12.03 3.86 12.35
CA VAL A 137 10.76 3.57 13.03
C VAL A 137 10.47 4.61 14.12
N LEU A 138 11.48 4.98 14.91
CA LEU A 138 11.33 6.00 15.95
C LEU A 138 10.92 7.36 15.36
N LEU A 139 11.59 7.83 14.31
CA LEU A 139 11.28 9.11 13.66
C LEU A 139 9.90 9.10 13.02
N LEU A 140 9.48 7.99 12.41
CA LEU A 140 8.12 7.83 11.89
C LEU A 140 7.07 7.90 12.99
N PHE A 141 7.32 7.23 14.12
CA PHE A 141 6.42 7.25 15.25
C PHE A 141 6.28 8.65 15.84
N LEU A 142 7.40 9.35 16.06
CA LEU A 142 7.39 10.75 16.52
C LEU A 142 6.70 11.68 15.51
N GLY A 143 6.97 11.52 14.22
CA GLY A 143 6.29 12.28 13.17
C GLY A 143 4.78 12.04 13.15
N SER A 144 4.35 10.79 13.38
CA SER A 144 2.92 10.44 13.48
C SER A 144 2.25 11.11 14.68
N LEU A 145 2.92 11.12 15.84
CA LEU A 145 2.42 11.80 17.03
C LEU A 145 2.29 13.32 16.80
N LEU A 146 3.28 13.95 16.18
CA LEU A 146 3.23 15.38 15.87
C LEU A 146 2.05 15.75 14.96
N ILE A 147 1.77 14.95 13.93
CA ILE A 147 0.64 15.19 13.01
C ILE A 147 -0.71 15.02 13.73
N ILE A 148 -0.80 14.07 14.66
CA ILE A 148 -2.04 13.79 15.39
C ILE A 148 -2.29 14.85 16.46
N MET A 149 -1.25 15.27 17.20
CA MET A 149 -1.32 16.27 18.26
C MET A 149 -1.41 17.70 17.73
N GLY A 150 -0.88 17.98 16.53
CA GLY A 150 -0.91 19.30 15.91
C GLY A 150 -2.25 19.67 15.27
N ARG A 151 -3.35 19.08 15.73
CA ARG A 151 -4.71 19.32 15.23
C ARG A 151 -5.57 20.06 16.22
#